data_AF-A0A7J6U5C3-F1
#
_entry.id   AF-A0A7J6U5C3-F1
#
_cell.length_a   1.000
_cell.length_b   1.000
_cell.length_c   1.000
_cell.angle_alpha   90.00
_cell.angle_beta   90.00
_cell.angle_gamma   90.00
#
_symmetry.space_group_name_H-M   'P 1'
#
loop_
_entity.id
_entity.type
_entity.pdbx_description
1 polymer ?
#
loop_
_entity_poly.entity_id
_entity_poly.type
_entity_poly.pdbx_seq_one_letter_code
_entity_poly.pdbx_strand_id
1 'polypeptide(L)'
;LKEFEKGLSEHHLALGPDGMTVLSRAITEHNIVAISHLYSNICLSRLGGILDETPAQVEILASNMIAEDRLKARIDQLSQYMLFDEFDSDAKSVSGWARN
;
A
#
# COMPACT_ATOMS: atom_id res chain seq x y z
N LEU A 1 9.41 14.17 -8.52
CA LEU A 1 9.08 14.75 -7.20
C LEU A 1 9.47 16.23 -7.11
N LYS A 2 10.76 16.62 -7.28
CA LYS A 2 11.22 18.03 -7.15
C LYS A 2 10.48 19.10 -7.98
N GLU A 3 10.00 18.79 -9.19
CA GLU A 3 9.22 19.74 -9.99
C GLU A 3 7.77 19.87 -9.50
N PHE A 4 7.22 18.82 -8.90
CA PHE A 4 5.88 18.82 -8.32
C PHE A 4 5.85 19.55 -6.97
N GLU A 5 6.94 19.46 -6.20
CA GLU A 5 7.13 20.16 -4.93
C GLU A 5 7.05 21.69 -5.04
N LYS A 6 7.45 22.24 -6.19
CA LYS A 6 7.42 23.69 -6.46
C LYS A 6 6.01 24.26 -6.62
N GLY A 7 5.00 23.42 -6.84
CA GLY A 7 3.60 23.82 -6.97
C GLY A 7 2.78 23.66 -5.69
N LEU A 8 3.42 23.30 -4.57
CA LEU A 8 2.71 22.95 -3.34
C LEU A 8 2.30 24.20 -2.55
N SER A 9 1.02 24.22 -2.18
CA SER A 9 0.48 25.19 -1.23
C SER A 9 0.91 24.84 0.20
N GLU A 10 0.94 25.82 1.12
CA GLU A 10 1.41 25.61 2.50
C GLU A 10 0.69 24.46 3.23
N HIS A 11 -0.60 24.25 2.95
CA HIS A 11 -1.37 23.15 3.56
C HIS A 11 -0.93 21.75 3.07
N HIS A 12 -0.31 21.62 1.89
CA HIS A 12 0.26 20.36 1.41
C HIS A 12 1.58 20.00 2.09
N LEU A 13 2.23 20.96 2.75
CA LEU A 13 3.48 20.79 3.49
C LEU A 13 3.25 20.55 5.00
N ALA A 14 2.00 20.54 5.44
CA ALA A 14 1.65 20.23 6.82
C ALA A 14 2.18 18.84 7.19
N LEU A 15 2.96 18.78 8.26
CA LEU A 15 3.53 17.53 8.77
C LEU A 15 2.49 16.78 9.60
N GLY A 16 2.34 15.49 9.29
CA GLY A 16 1.61 14.54 10.10
C GLY A 16 2.39 14.12 11.35
N PRO A 17 1.74 13.39 12.26
CA PRO A 17 2.37 12.86 13.48
C PRO A 17 3.48 11.84 13.21
N ASP A 18 3.52 11.30 11.99
CA ASP A 18 4.50 10.36 11.44
C ASP A 18 5.70 11.05 10.76
N GLY A 19 5.73 12.39 10.73
CA GLY A 19 6.81 13.17 10.11
C GLY A 19 6.72 13.25 8.59
N MET A 20 5.71 12.65 7.97
CA MET A 20 5.42 12.79 6.54
C MET A 20 4.53 14.02 6.31
N THR A 21 4.66 14.67 5.16
CA THR A 21 3.65 15.68 4.78
C THR A 21 2.32 15.00 4.45
N VAL A 22 1.20 15.69 4.68
CA VAL A 22 -0.15 15.19 4.35
C VAL A 22 -0.21 14.71 2.89
N LEU A 23 0.43 15.45 1.98
CA LEU A 23 0.49 15.07 0.58
C LEU A 23 1.38 13.85 0.33
N SER A 24 2.58 13.80 0.91
CA SER A 24 3.49 12.65 0.75
C SER A 24 2.81 11.37 1.20
N ARG A 25 2.15 11.43 2.37
CA ARG A 25 1.35 10.33 2.89
C ARG A 25 0.24 9.90 1.91
N ALA A 26 -0.57 10.84 1.41
CA ALA A 26 -1.64 10.52 0.48
C ALA A 26 -1.13 9.86 -0.82
N ILE A 27 0.00 10.32 -1.34
CA ILE A 27 0.64 9.73 -2.53
C ILE A 27 1.14 8.31 -2.24
N THR A 28 1.84 8.11 -1.12
CA THR A 28 2.35 6.79 -0.73
C THR A 28 1.23 5.80 -0.49
N GLU A 29 0.15 6.20 0.20
CA GLU A 29 -1.04 5.37 0.39
C GLU A 29 -1.69 4.98 -0.95
N HIS A 30 -1.87 5.95 -1.86
CA HIS A 30 -2.38 5.66 -3.21
C HIS A 30 -1.48 4.67 -3.97
N ASN A 31 -0.17 4.84 -3.88
CA ASN A 31 0.79 3.96 -4.53
C ASN A 31 0.71 2.52 -3.99
N ILE A 32 0.49 2.33 -2.68
CA ILE A 32 0.30 1.01 -2.09
C ILE A 32 -0.94 0.31 -2.68
N VAL A 33 -2.05 1.04 -2.85
CA VAL A 33 -3.25 0.50 -3.52
C VAL A 33 -2.98 0.19 -4.99
N ALA A 34 -2.23 1.03 -5.70
CA ALA A 34 -1.87 0.74 -7.09
C ALA A 34 -0.99 -0.53 -7.19
N ILE A 35 -0.08 -0.73 -6.25
CA ILE A 35 0.80 -1.91 -6.20
C ILE A 35 0.01 -3.18 -5.85
N SER A 36 -1.02 -3.09 -4.99
CA SER A 36 -1.85 -4.25 -4.64
C SER A 36 -2.59 -4.83 -5.85
N HIS A 37 -2.83 -4.04 -6.90
CA HIS A 37 -3.43 -4.51 -8.15
C HIS A 37 -2.43 -5.18 -9.09
N LEU A 38 -1.13 -5.01 -8.86
CA LEU A 38 -0.05 -5.51 -9.73
C LEU A 38 0.65 -6.75 -9.14
N TYR A 39 0.60 -6.92 -7.82
CA TYR A 39 1.30 -7.98 -7.11
C TYR A 39 0.34 -8.72 -6.18
N SER A 40 0.36 -10.05 -6.21
CA SER A 40 -0.31 -10.87 -5.18
C SER A 40 0.45 -10.85 -3.85
N ASN A 41 1.78 -10.73 -3.91
CA ASN A 41 2.64 -10.52 -2.75
C ASN A 41 3.93 -9.78 -3.11
N ILE A 42 4.50 -9.09 -2.13
CA ILE A 42 5.76 -8.35 -2.29
C ILE A 42 6.51 -8.28 -0.96
N CYS A 43 7.84 -8.39 -1.01
CA CYS A 43 8.67 -8.19 0.19
C CYS A 43 8.64 -6.72 0.62
N LEU A 44 8.53 -6.45 1.92
CA LEU A 44 8.48 -5.09 2.49
C LEU A 44 9.69 -4.25 2.10
N SER A 45 10.87 -4.85 1.98
CA SER A 45 12.09 -4.14 1.53
C SER A 45 12.01 -3.65 0.09
N ARG A 46 11.45 -4.48 -0.81
CA ARG A 46 11.23 -4.10 -2.21
C ARG A 46 10.13 -3.05 -2.32
N LEU A 47 9.04 -3.21 -1.56
CA LEU A 47 7.96 -2.25 -1.51
C LEU A 47 8.46 -0.87 -1.05
N GLY A 48 9.26 -0.82 0.03
CA GLY A 48 9.93 0.40 0.48
C GLY A 48 10.81 1.02 -0.59
N GLY A 49 11.60 0.22 -1.31
CA GLY A 49 12.42 0.74 -2.41
C GLY A 49 11.62 1.33 -3.59
N ILE A 50 10.40 0.86 -3.83
CA ILE A 50 9.50 1.45 -4.85
C ILE A 50 8.88 2.76 -4.36
N LEU A 51 8.58 2.82 -3.06
CA LEU A 51 7.91 3.96 -2.42
C LEU A 51 8.87 5.05 -1.91
N ASP A 52 10.18 4.81 -1.97
CA ASP A 52 11.24 5.63 -1.34
C ASP A 52 11.06 5.76 0.19
N GLU A 53 10.60 4.67 0.82
CA GLU A 53 10.31 4.59 2.26
C GLU A 53 11.04 3.41 2.91
N THR A 54 11.26 3.47 4.22
CA THR A 54 11.85 2.34 4.95
C THR A 54 10.84 1.18 5.09
N PRO A 55 11.30 -0.08 5.20
CA PRO A 55 10.39 -1.22 5.39
C PRO A 55 9.48 -1.06 6.62
N ALA A 56 10.02 -0.49 7.70
CA ALA A 56 9.29 -0.22 8.93
C ALA A 56 8.19 0.84 8.75
N GLN A 57 8.46 1.92 8.00
CA GLN A 57 7.45 2.94 7.69
C GLN A 57 6.35 2.36 6.80
N VAL A 58 6.71 1.57 5.79
CA VAL A 58 5.75 0.88 4.93
C VAL A 58 4.84 -0.04 5.73
N GLU A 59 5.39 -0.79 6.67
CA GLU A 59 4.63 -1.67 7.55
C GLU A 59 3.61 -0.89 8.39
N ILE A 60 4.03 0.21 9.03
CA ILE A 60 3.13 1.06 9.82
C ILE A 60 2.03 1.65 8.94
N LEU A 61 2.39 2.19 7.77
CA LEU A 61 1.43 2.82 6.87
C LEU A 61 0.41 1.80 6.35
N ALA A 62 0.86 0.64 5.89
CA ALA A 62 -0.02 -0.41 5.42
C ALA A 62 -0.89 -0.98 6.54
N SER A 63 -0.35 -1.13 7.75
CA SER A 63 -1.12 -1.56 8.93
C SER A 63 -2.27 -0.59 9.23
N ASN A 64 -2.01 0.72 9.18
CA ASN A 64 -3.06 1.74 9.32
C ASN A 64 -4.11 1.63 8.19
N MET A 65 -3.68 1.47 6.94
CA MET A 65 -4.61 1.32 5.81
C MET A 65 -5.48 0.06 5.90
N ILE A 66 -4.92 -1.05 6.40
CA ILE A 66 -5.67 -2.29 6.64
C ILE A 66 -6.68 -2.07 7.78
N ALA A 67 -6.27 -1.42 8.88
CA ALA A 67 -7.14 -1.11 10.01
C ALA A 67 -8.29 -0.15 9.65
N GLU A 68 -8.04 0.78 8.72
CA GLU A 68 -9.02 1.71 8.16
C GLU A 68 -9.92 1.09 7.07
N ASP A 69 -9.75 -0.20 6.76
CA ASP A 69 -10.45 -0.93 5.69
C ASP A 69 -10.19 -0.39 4.27
N ARG A 70 -9.12 0.39 4.09
CA ARG A 70 -8.73 1.03 2.82
C ARG A 70 -7.78 0.17 1.97
N LEU A 71 -7.20 -0.87 2.56
CA LEU A 71 -6.31 -1.83 1.89
C LEU A 71 -6.69 -3.26 2.31
N LYS A 72 -7.04 -4.11 1.34
CA LYS A 72 -7.28 -5.54 1.56
C LYS A 72 -5.97 -6.29 1.44
N ALA A 73 -5.28 -6.44 2.57
CA ALA A 73 -3.97 -7.08 2.63
C ALA A 73 -3.70 -7.67 4.02
N ARG A 74 -2.68 -8.53 4.08
CA ARG A 74 -2.11 -9.09 5.30
C ARG A 74 -0.62 -8.86 5.32
N ILE A 75 -0.09 -8.59 6.50
CA ILE A 75 1.35 -8.41 6.72
C ILE A 75 1.86 -9.65 7.44
N ASP A 76 2.82 -10.36 6.83
CA ASP A 76 3.61 -11.37 7.51
C ASP A 76 4.90 -10.72 8.01
N GLN A 77 4.89 -10.39 9.30
CA GLN A 77 6.00 -9.70 9.96
C GLN A 77 7.23 -10.62 10.15
N LEU A 78 7.07 -11.94 10.19
CA LEU A 78 8.22 -12.85 10.34
C LEU A 78 8.96 -13.02 9.02
N SER A 79 8.22 -13.24 7.93
CA SER A 79 8.82 -13.40 6.60
C SER A 79 9.12 -12.07 5.91
N GLN A 80 8.60 -10.95 6.43
CA GLN A 80 8.73 -9.60 5.87
C GLN A 80 8.08 -9.45 4.49
N TYR A 81 6.87 -10.02 4.35
CA TYR A 81 6.06 -9.94 3.13
C TYR A 81 4.72 -9.26 3.38
N MET A 82 4.27 -8.53 2.37
CA MET A 82 2.92 -8.06 2.22
C MET A 82 2.18 -8.99 1.25
N LEU A 83 1.05 -9.54 1.70
CA LEU A 83 0.17 -10.37 0.91
C LEU A 83 -1.08 -9.55 0.60
N PHE A 84 -1.36 -9.33 -0.66
CA PHE A 84 -2.56 -8.61 -1.07
C PHE A 84 -3.67 -9.63 -1.30
N ASP A 85 -4.83 -9.37 -0.74
CA ASP A 85 -6.00 -10.14 -1.09
C ASP A 85 -6.37 -9.71 -2.52
N GLU A 86 -6.37 -10.65 -3.47
CA GLU A 86 -6.88 -10.37 -4.81
C GLU A 86 -8.32 -9.84 -4.63
N PHE A 87 -8.56 -8.61 -5.09
CA PHE A 87 -9.92 -8.10 -5.18
C PHE A 87 -10.69 -9.07 -6.06
N ASP A 88 -11.60 -9.83 -5.44
CA ASP A 88 -12.44 -10.81 -6.10
C ASP A 88 -13.25 -10.08 -7.17
N SER A 89 -12.73 -10.09 -8.39
CA SER A 89 -13.51 -9.84 -9.58
C SER A 89 -14.29 -11.12 -9.87
N ASP A 90 -15.31 -11.39 -9.06
CA ASP A 90 -16.37 -12.37 -9.33
C ASP A 90 -15.91 -13.79 -9.78
N ALA A 91 -14.76 -14.33 -9.36
CA ALA A 91 -14.30 -15.65 -9.81
C ALA A 91 -13.12 -16.18 -8.97
N LYS A 92 -13.20 -17.27 -8.20
CA LYS A 92 -13.78 -18.59 -8.52
C LYS A 92 -14.12 -19.32 -7.21
N SER A 93 -15.41 -19.39 -6.89
CA SER A 93 -15.90 -20.58 -6.19
C SER A 93 -15.57 -21.81 -7.03
N VAL A 94 -14.95 -22.81 -6.42
CA VAL A 94 -14.51 -24.08 -7.03
C VAL A 94 -15.68 -24.94 -7.55
N SER A 95 -16.90 -24.40 -7.57
CA SER A 95 -18.15 -25.06 -7.97
C SER A 95 -18.29 -25.29 -9.48
N GLY A 96 -17.45 -24.66 -10.30
CA GLY A 96 -17.47 -24.81 -11.77
C GLY A 96 -16.87 -26.12 -12.31
N TRP A 97 -16.07 -26.85 -11.52
CA TRP A 97 -15.40 -28.08 -11.98
C TRP A 97 -16.28 -29.34 -11.88
N ALA A 98 -17.43 -29.26 -11.20
CA ALA A 98 -18.29 -30.41 -10.92
C ALA A 98 -19.32 -30.73 -12.04
N ARG A 99 -19.21 -30.08 -13.20
CA ARG A 99 -20.09 -30.30 -14.36
C ARG A 99 -19.25 -30.46 -15.62
N ASN A 100 -18.69 -31.64 -15.85
CA ASN A 100 -18.40 -32.21 -17.17
C ASN A 100 -18.08 -33.69 -17.01
#